data_AF-A0A166TD84-F1
#
_entry.id   AF-A0A166TD84-F1
#
_cell.length_a   1.000
_cell.length_b   1.000
_cell.length_c   1.000
_cell.angle_alpha   90.00
_cell.angle_beta   90.00
_cell.angle_gamma   90.00
#
_symmetry.space_group_name_H-M   'P 1'
#
loop_
_entity.id
_entity.type
_entity.pdbx_description
1 polymer ?
#
loop_
_entity_poly.entity_id
_entity_poly.type
_entity_poly.pdbx_seq_one_letter_code
_entity_poly.pdbx_strand_id
1 'polypeptide(L)'
;MITSEDIKKYSEWIKNGAEIEDPKMELKQEWWNLNSDLPTNEFLKDVTAMANTPGSTGHIIIGIDKHGELHNANIPIDPSKIRGIICKHIQDPMNIEVYPIQVDDKMISVIEVPQSLNKPHVIKEYRRPKQTINMFIPVRKGTSINAANKYDLELMYLERNNKIIVDYGIDIIVANMTNVNASSGSNINYDYEIGIPATVVNKGIYVNCIKSGKFIIEEPAGLEIKYEYEIRLIMIDDLKYYFANSNFPKINSNDVIRGFFVFGLNKQEWSTFEYRHDKKLKGYIELVDIKENKFVSNTFSFR
;
A
#
# COMPACT_ATOMS: atom_id res chain seq x y z
N MET A 1 1.20 -3.86 16.14
CA MET A 1 2.58 -3.49 16.48
C MET A 1 2.94 -4.18 17.77
N ILE A 2 4.05 -4.91 17.80
CA ILE A 2 4.58 -5.55 19.02
C ILE A 2 5.02 -4.46 19.99
N THR A 3 4.75 -4.65 21.27
CA THR A 3 5.12 -3.71 22.34
C THR A 3 6.26 -4.26 23.20
N SER A 4 6.82 -3.39 24.07
CA SER A 4 7.82 -3.81 25.06
C SER A 4 7.26 -4.85 26.04
N GLU A 5 5.99 -4.70 26.44
CA GLU A 5 5.29 -5.65 27.30
C GLU A 5 5.12 -7.02 26.64
N ASP A 6 4.81 -7.05 25.34
CA ASP A 6 4.69 -8.31 24.59
C ASP A 6 6.03 -9.08 24.59
N ILE A 7 7.14 -8.38 24.35
CA ILE A 7 8.49 -8.97 24.35
C ILE A 7 8.84 -9.56 25.72
N LYS A 8 8.56 -8.82 26.81
CA LYS A 8 8.75 -9.32 28.19
C LYS A 8 7.95 -10.58 28.44
N LYS A 9 6.69 -10.58 28.01
CA LYS A 9 5.80 -11.73 28.15
C LYS A 9 6.35 -12.97 27.43
N TYR A 10 6.84 -12.81 26.19
CA TYR A 10 7.47 -13.92 25.46
C TYR A 10 8.73 -14.43 26.16
N SER A 11 9.58 -13.53 26.65
CA SER A 11 10.77 -13.86 27.44
C SER A 11 10.41 -14.67 28.69
N GLU A 12 9.43 -14.21 29.48
CA GLU A 12 8.96 -14.89 30.69
C GLU A 12 8.35 -16.26 30.38
N TRP A 13 7.56 -16.39 29.32
CA TRP A 13 7.00 -17.66 28.90
C TRP A 13 8.08 -18.71 28.61
N ILE A 14 9.13 -18.33 27.87
CA ILE A 14 10.24 -19.25 27.56
C ILE A 14 11.03 -19.61 28.82
N LYS A 15 11.28 -18.64 29.71
CA LYS A 15 11.94 -18.89 31.00
C LYS A 15 11.17 -19.90 31.85
N ASN A 16 9.84 -19.90 31.73
CA ASN A 16 8.95 -20.84 32.41
C ASN A 16 8.76 -22.16 31.62
N GLY A 17 9.50 -22.39 30.54
CA GLY A 17 9.50 -23.63 29.78
C GLY A 17 8.42 -23.72 28.69
N ALA A 18 7.77 -22.63 28.32
CA ALA A 18 6.83 -22.63 27.21
C ALA A 18 7.55 -22.64 25.86
N GLU A 19 7.02 -23.41 24.92
CA GLU A 19 7.42 -23.37 23.51
C GLU A 19 6.42 -22.47 22.75
N ILE A 20 6.94 -21.51 21.98
CA ILE A 20 6.10 -20.62 21.17
C ILE A 20 5.86 -21.28 19.81
N GLU A 21 4.69 -21.90 19.66
CA GLU A 21 4.27 -22.60 18.44
C GLU A 21 3.41 -21.73 17.51
N ASP A 22 3.72 -20.44 17.39
CA ASP A 22 3.01 -19.55 16.45
C ASP A 22 3.74 -19.54 15.08
N PRO A 23 3.10 -20.01 13.99
CA PRO A 23 3.69 -19.95 12.64
C PRO A 23 3.99 -18.52 12.18
N LYS A 24 3.39 -17.50 12.81
CA LYS A 24 3.59 -16.07 12.55
C LYS A 24 4.52 -15.39 13.56
N MET A 25 5.17 -16.16 14.41
CA MET A 25 6.21 -15.67 15.31
C MET A 25 7.52 -16.42 15.05
N GLU A 26 8.62 -15.67 15.06
CA GLU A 26 9.97 -16.23 15.05
C GLU A 26 10.83 -15.44 16.04
N LEU A 27 11.58 -16.17 16.86
CA LEU A 27 12.51 -15.57 17.81
C LEU A 27 13.93 -15.90 17.40
N LYS A 28 14.79 -14.89 17.42
CA LYS A 28 16.22 -15.05 17.20
C LYS A 28 17.00 -14.31 18.25
N GLN A 29 18.16 -14.86 18.62
CA GLN A 29 19.08 -14.18 19.51
C GLN A 29 19.75 -12.99 18.81
N GLU A 30 20.18 -13.17 17.55
CA GLU A 30 21.02 -12.22 16.83
C GLU A 30 20.55 -12.00 15.39
N TRP A 31 20.96 -10.86 14.82
CA TRP A 31 20.76 -10.57 13.41
C TRP A 31 21.62 -11.47 12.52
N TRP A 32 21.11 -11.78 11.33
CA TRP A 32 21.93 -12.37 10.27
C TRP A 32 23.03 -11.39 9.84
N ASN A 33 24.18 -11.94 9.47
CA ASN A 33 25.23 -11.15 8.82
C ASN A 33 24.85 -10.87 7.35
N LEU A 34 24.15 -9.74 7.13
CA LEU A 34 23.65 -9.31 5.82
C LEU A 34 24.73 -8.90 4.80
N ASN A 35 26.02 -8.98 5.19
CA ASN A 35 27.16 -8.79 4.29
C ASN A 35 27.68 -10.11 3.72
N SER A 36 27.11 -11.24 4.13
CA SER A 36 27.51 -12.58 3.68
C SER A 36 26.36 -13.27 2.97
N ASP A 37 26.66 -13.95 1.85
CA ASP A 37 25.66 -14.58 0.99
C ASP A 37 24.79 -15.60 1.74
N LEU A 38 25.38 -16.51 2.50
CA LEU A 38 24.65 -17.60 3.16
C LEU A 38 23.73 -17.08 4.29
N PRO A 39 24.19 -16.25 5.24
CA PRO A 39 23.30 -15.64 6.23
C PRO A 39 22.23 -14.73 5.61
N THR A 40 22.55 -14.03 4.51
CA THR A 40 21.54 -13.25 3.76
C THR A 40 20.45 -14.14 3.17
N ASN A 41 20.81 -15.31 2.65
CA ASN A 41 19.84 -16.30 2.17
C ASN A 41 18.94 -16.82 3.30
N GLU A 42 19.48 -17.04 4.50
CA GLU A 42 18.69 -17.43 5.67
C GLU A 42 17.73 -16.31 6.11
N PHE A 43 18.17 -15.05 6.11
CA PHE A 43 17.30 -13.90 6.33
C PHE A 43 16.15 -13.89 5.32
N LEU A 44 16.46 -13.96 4.02
CA LEU A 44 15.48 -13.96 2.94
C LEU A 44 14.49 -15.12 3.08
N LYS A 45 14.97 -16.32 3.42
CA LYS A 45 14.12 -17.49 3.68
C LYS A 45 13.12 -17.20 4.79
N ASP A 46 13.57 -16.68 5.92
CA ASP A 46 12.73 -16.51 7.11
C ASP A 46 11.65 -15.44 6.88
N VAL A 47 12.00 -14.28 6.32
CA VAL A 47 11.01 -13.24 6.00
C VAL A 47 10.04 -13.71 4.91
N THR A 48 10.52 -14.42 3.88
CA THR A 48 9.67 -14.89 2.76
C THR A 48 8.71 -15.97 3.23
N ALA A 49 9.18 -16.89 4.08
CA ALA A 49 8.34 -17.90 4.70
C ALA A 49 7.24 -17.25 5.53
N MET A 50 7.59 -16.23 6.32
CA MET A 50 6.64 -15.47 7.13
C MET A 50 5.55 -14.82 6.28
N ALA A 51 5.93 -14.19 5.16
CA ALA A 51 4.99 -13.58 4.22
C ALA A 51 4.08 -14.61 3.55
N ASN A 52 4.62 -15.74 3.10
CA ASN A 52 3.87 -16.80 2.40
C ASN A 52 2.97 -17.62 3.31
N THR A 53 3.32 -17.74 4.59
CA THR A 53 2.52 -18.52 5.55
C THR A 53 1.14 -17.89 5.73
N PRO A 54 0.07 -18.70 5.82
CA PRO A 54 -1.27 -18.23 6.11
C PRO A 54 -1.38 -17.45 7.42
N GLY A 55 -2.32 -16.51 7.50
CA GLY A 55 -2.60 -15.72 8.69
C GLY A 55 -2.21 -14.24 8.58
N SER A 56 -2.28 -13.55 9.72
CA SER A 56 -2.08 -12.11 9.86
C SER A 56 -0.60 -11.71 9.75
N THR A 57 -0.28 -10.50 10.22
CA THR A 57 1.08 -9.97 10.31
C THR A 57 1.98 -10.92 11.10
N GLY A 58 3.08 -11.33 10.49
CA GLY A 58 4.12 -12.10 11.15
C GLY A 58 5.17 -11.19 11.78
N HIS A 59 5.84 -11.70 12.81
CA HIS A 59 6.84 -10.97 13.58
C HIS A 59 8.09 -11.82 13.72
N ILE A 60 9.25 -11.22 13.48
CA ILE A 60 10.54 -11.78 13.87
C ILE A 60 11.12 -10.88 14.95
N ILE A 61 11.22 -11.39 16.17
CA ILE A 61 11.79 -10.65 17.30
C ILE A 61 13.24 -11.11 17.47
N ILE A 62 14.17 -10.16 17.40
CA ILE A 62 15.61 -10.40 17.41
C ILE A 62 16.18 -9.79 18.68
N GLY A 63 16.88 -10.60 19.47
CA GLY A 63 17.35 -10.28 20.81
C GLY A 63 16.75 -11.16 21.91
N ILE A 64 16.07 -12.27 21.57
CA ILE A 64 15.60 -13.26 22.55
C ILE A 64 16.22 -14.60 22.20
N ASP A 65 16.93 -15.22 23.15
CA ASP A 65 17.45 -16.56 22.94
C ASP A 65 16.44 -17.67 23.29
N LYS A 66 16.85 -18.92 23.07
CA LYS A 66 16.02 -20.11 23.35
C LYS A 66 15.72 -20.35 24.84
N HIS A 67 16.39 -19.63 25.73
CA HIS A 67 16.16 -19.66 27.18
C HIS A 67 15.35 -18.45 27.67
N GLY A 68 14.93 -17.59 26.73
CA GLY A 68 14.16 -16.39 27.02
C GLY A 68 15.02 -15.23 27.50
N GLU A 69 16.35 -15.31 27.46
CA GLU A 69 17.21 -14.20 27.85
C GLU A 69 17.26 -13.11 26.77
N LEU A 70 17.28 -11.86 27.22
CA LEU A 70 17.29 -10.68 26.37
C LEU A 70 18.72 -10.24 26.03
N HIS A 71 18.99 -10.03 24.74
CA HIS A 71 20.28 -9.65 24.19
C HIS A 71 20.15 -8.39 23.34
N ASN A 72 21.20 -7.55 23.33
CA ASN A 72 21.23 -6.39 22.45
C ASN A 72 21.29 -6.82 20.98
N ALA A 73 20.29 -6.44 20.21
CA ALA A 73 20.15 -6.71 18.79
C ALA A 73 19.84 -5.40 18.07
N ASN A 74 20.87 -4.58 17.87
CA ASN A 74 20.73 -3.35 17.08
C ASN A 74 20.57 -3.69 15.59
N ILE A 75 19.73 -2.91 14.89
CA ILE A 75 19.56 -3.05 13.45
C ILE A 75 20.92 -2.84 12.77
N PRO A 76 21.45 -3.81 12.00
CA PRO A 76 22.84 -3.81 11.56
C PRO A 76 23.12 -2.87 10.40
N ILE A 77 22.09 -2.54 9.60
CA ILE A 77 22.17 -1.69 8.42
C ILE A 77 20.90 -0.86 8.28
N ASP A 78 20.98 0.22 7.50
CA ASP A 78 19.82 1.08 7.20
C ASP A 78 18.62 0.27 6.62
N PRO A 79 17.37 0.51 7.06
CA PRO A 79 16.19 -0.21 6.58
C PRO A 79 16.01 -0.18 5.05
N SER A 80 16.43 0.90 4.36
CA SER A 80 16.36 0.97 2.89
C SER A 80 17.29 -0.04 2.22
N LYS A 81 18.44 -0.35 2.83
CA LYS A 81 19.36 -1.40 2.34
C LYS A 81 18.76 -2.78 2.53
N ILE A 82 18.09 -3.04 3.67
CA ILE A 82 17.36 -4.30 3.90
C ILE A 82 16.30 -4.49 2.81
N ARG A 83 15.53 -3.44 2.49
CA ARG A 83 14.56 -3.45 1.39
C ARG A 83 15.22 -3.71 0.02
N GLY A 84 16.38 -3.09 -0.23
CA GLY A 84 17.17 -3.32 -1.44
C GLY A 84 17.59 -4.79 -1.60
N ILE A 85 18.01 -5.45 -0.52
CA ILE A 85 18.32 -6.90 -0.50
C ILE A 85 17.08 -7.72 -0.89
N ILE A 86 15.92 -7.44 -0.28
CA ILE A 86 14.65 -8.11 -0.58
C ILE A 86 14.28 -7.94 -2.06
N CYS A 87 14.24 -6.70 -2.58
CA CYS A 87 13.87 -6.42 -3.96
C CYS A 87 14.81 -7.07 -5.00
N LYS A 88 16.09 -7.19 -4.66
CA LYS A 88 17.08 -7.84 -5.53
C LYS A 88 16.81 -9.34 -5.67
N HIS A 89 16.54 -10.02 -4.55
CA HIS A 89 16.54 -11.48 -4.49
C HIS A 89 15.15 -12.14 -4.59
N ILE A 90 14.08 -11.41 -4.30
CA ILE A 90 12.71 -11.93 -4.27
C ILE A 90 11.94 -11.45 -5.50
N GLN A 91 11.22 -12.36 -6.15
CA GLN A 91 10.20 -12.03 -7.15
C GLN A 91 8.93 -11.59 -6.43
N ASP A 92 8.34 -10.48 -6.89
CA ASP A 92 7.23 -9.78 -6.25
C ASP A 92 7.54 -9.49 -4.77
N PRO A 93 8.54 -8.64 -4.46
CA PRO A 93 9.01 -8.44 -3.08
C PRO A 93 7.88 -7.98 -2.14
N MET A 94 7.84 -8.54 -0.94
CA MET A 94 6.92 -8.08 0.11
C MET A 94 7.43 -6.82 0.82
N ASN A 95 6.51 -6.11 1.46
CA ASN A 95 6.85 -5.07 2.41
C ASN A 95 7.24 -5.70 3.76
N ILE A 96 8.20 -5.09 4.44
CA ILE A 96 8.53 -5.34 5.84
C ILE A 96 8.77 -4.01 6.54
N GLU A 97 8.49 -3.96 7.83
CA GLU A 97 8.86 -2.83 8.69
C GLU A 97 9.90 -3.33 9.70
N VAL A 98 10.96 -2.54 9.91
CA VAL A 98 12.03 -2.88 10.84
C VAL A 98 12.19 -1.73 11.82
N TYR A 99 12.05 -2.02 13.11
CA TYR A 99 12.15 -0.99 14.13
C TYR A 99 12.75 -1.55 15.43
N PRO A 100 13.47 -0.71 16.20
CA PRO A 100 13.97 -1.09 17.50
C PRO A 100 12.91 -0.88 18.60
N ILE A 101 12.93 -1.71 19.64
CA ILE A 101 12.21 -1.53 20.90
C ILE A 101 13.22 -1.65 22.05
N GLN A 102 13.19 -0.69 22.96
CA GLN A 102 13.92 -0.81 24.23
C GLN A 102 13.11 -1.64 25.22
N VAL A 103 13.70 -2.72 25.74
CA VAL A 103 13.11 -3.57 26.78
C VAL A 103 14.12 -3.68 27.90
N ASP A 104 13.77 -3.13 29.07
CA ASP A 104 14.69 -2.94 30.19
C ASP A 104 15.95 -2.15 29.76
N ASP A 105 17.13 -2.72 29.89
CA ASP A 105 18.42 -2.15 29.46
C ASP A 105 18.89 -2.68 28.10
N LYS A 106 18.06 -3.43 27.37
CA LYS A 106 18.40 -4.05 26.09
C LYS A 106 17.64 -3.42 24.93
N MET A 107 18.34 -3.25 23.81
CA MET A 107 17.76 -2.86 22.53
C MET A 107 17.42 -4.11 21.73
N ILE A 108 16.13 -4.35 21.52
CA ILE A 108 15.58 -5.48 20.77
C ILE A 108 15.17 -4.97 19.39
N SER A 109 15.36 -5.76 18.33
CA SER A 109 14.85 -5.43 17.00
C SER A 109 13.63 -6.25 16.67
N VAL A 110 12.65 -5.63 16.02
CA VAL A 110 11.47 -6.33 15.49
C VAL A 110 11.41 -6.12 13.98
N ILE A 111 11.17 -7.22 13.27
CA ILE A 111 10.78 -7.21 11.86
C ILE A 111 9.30 -7.58 11.81
N GLU A 112 8.48 -6.64 11.39
CA GLU A 112 7.09 -6.90 11.02
C GLU A 112 7.02 -7.29 9.55
N VAL A 113 6.35 -8.40 9.29
CA VAL A 113 6.04 -8.90 7.94
C VAL A 113 4.51 -8.87 7.79
N PRO A 114 3.94 -7.76 7.29
CA PRO A 114 2.51 -7.65 7.06
C PRO A 114 1.97 -8.79 6.19
N GLN A 115 0.68 -9.10 6.35
CA GLN A 115 0.00 -10.01 5.43
C GLN A 115 0.18 -9.51 3.99
N SER A 116 0.82 -10.31 3.15
CA SER A 116 0.96 -9.98 1.74
C SER A 116 -0.24 -10.45 0.94
N LEU A 117 -0.66 -9.61 -0.01
CA LEU A 117 -1.71 -9.91 -0.98
C LEU A 117 -1.15 -10.47 -2.29
N ASN A 118 0.17 -10.43 -2.47
CA ASN A 118 0.86 -10.84 -3.70
C ASN A 118 1.61 -12.17 -3.52
N LYS A 119 1.08 -13.08 -2.70
CA LYS A 119 1.60 -14.44 -2.56
C LYS A 119 1.37 -15.23 -3.86
N PRO A 120 2.24 -16.18 -4.24
CA PRO A 120 3.48 -16.56 -3.55
C PRO A 120 4.65 -15.62 -3.81
N HIS A 121 5.41 -15.30 -2.76
CA HIS A 121 6.74 -14.70 -2.87
C HIS A 121 7.79 -15.77 -3.16
N VAL A 122 8.64 -15.51 -4.15
CA VAL A 122 9.61 -16.49 -4.64
C VAL A 122 11.03 -15.97 -4.48
N ILE A 123 11.90 -16.73 -3.81
CA ILE A 123 13.34 -16.45 -3.81
C ILE A 123 13.90 -16.94 -5.14
N LYS A 124 14.43 -16.02 -5.95
CA LYS A 124 14.91 -16.32 -7.31
C LYS A 124 15.97 -17.41 -7.31
N GLU A 125 16.95 -17.27 -6.41
CA GLU A 125 18.05 -18.20 -6.21
C GLU A 125 18.35 -18.32 -4.71
N TYR A 126 18.02 -19.46 -4.12
CA TYR A 126 18.30 -19.76 -2.71
C TYR A 126 19.52 -20.66 -2.58
N ARG A 127 20.58 -20.14 -1.96
CA ARG A 127 21.86 -20.85 -1.81
C ARG A 127 21.98 -21.53 -0.46
N ARG A 128 22.36 -22.80 -0.49
CA ARG A 128 22.83 -23.61 0.66
C ARG A 128 24.32 -23.94 0.46
N PRO A 129 25.06 -24.35 1.51
CA PRO A 129 26.49 -24.64 1.39
C PRO A 129 26.89 -25.63 0.28
N LYS A 130 25.98 -26.51 -0.15
CA LYS A 130 26.25 -27.55 -1.17
C LYS A 130 25.26 -27.56 -2.34
N GLN A 131 24.30 -26.64 -2.38
CA GLN A 131 23.22 -26.68 -3.36
C GLN A 131 22.61 -25.30 -3.58
N THR A 132 22.23 -25.02 -4.82
CA THR A 132 21.40 -23.87 -5.17
C THR A 132 20.02 -24.36 -5.59
N ILE A 133 18.97 -23.74 -5.03
CA ILE A 133 17.57 -24.02 -5.36
C ILE A 133 17.02 -22.78 -6.07
N ASN A 134 16.62 -22.95 -7.33
CA ASN A 134 16.00 -21.87 -8.09
C ASN A 134 14.51 -21.81 -7.82
N MET A 135 13.94 -20.60 -7.85
CA MET A 135 12.50 -20.36 -7.71
C MET A 135 11.94 -20.99 -6.42
N PHE A 136 12.61 -20.76 -5.30
CA PHE A 136 12.26 -21.36 -4.02
C PHE A 136 11.13 -20.58 -3.35
N ILE A 137 10.03 -21.27 -3.03
CA ILE A 137 8.87 -20.71 -2.32
C ILE A 137 8.86 -21.28 -0.90
N PRO A 138 9.43 -20.58 0.09
CA PRO A 138 9.44 -21.05 1.46
C PRO A 138 8.09 -20.79 2.15
N VAL A 139 7.69 -21.71 3.04
CA VAL A 139 6.50 -21.63 3.89
C VAL A 139 6.82 -22.20 5.27
N ARG A 140 6.31 -21.59 6.35
CA ARG A 140 6.42 -22.14 7.71
C ARG A 140 5.42 -23.24 7.95
N LYS A 141 5.87 -24.34 8.54
CA LYS A 141 5.09 -25.49 8.99
C LYS A 141 5.53 -25.83 10.42
N GLY A 142 4.78 -25.32 11.38
CA GLY A 142 5.21 -25.27 12.78
C GLY A 142 6.48 -24.42 12.92
N THR A 143 7.51 -24.98 13.55
CA THR A 143 8.82 -24.34 13.76
C THR A 143 9.78 -24.45 12.58
N SER A 144 9.40 -25.21 11.53
CA SER A 144 10.25 -25.47 10.37
C SER A 144 9.84 -24.68 9.14
N ILE A 145 10.80 -24.36 8.26
CA ILE A 145 10.54 -23.74 6.96
C ILE A 145 10.83 -24.75 5.85
N ASN A 146 9.82 -25.02 5.02
CA ASN A 146 9.89 -25.98 3.93
C ASN A 146 9.52 -25.34 2.60
N ALA A 147 9.82 -26.04 1.50
CA ALA A 147 9.28 -25.68 0.19
C ALA A 147 7.76 -25.83 0.19
N ALA A 148 7.06 -24.90 -0.46
CA ALA A 148 5.62 -24.99 -0.70
C ALA A 148 5.28 -26.26 -1.49
N ASN A 149 4.29 -27.00 -1.01
CA ASN A 149 3.64 -28.06 -1.77
C ASN A 149 2.39 -27.50 -2.47
N LYS A 150 1.69 -28.35 -3.23
CA LYS A 150 0.46 -27.95 -3.95
C LYS A 150 -0.59 -27.33 -3.03
N TYR A 151 -0.81 -27.92 -1.85
CA TYR A 151 -1.79 -27.42 -0.87
C TYR A 151 -1.41 -26.03 -0.35
N ASP A 152 -0.14 -25.80 -0.05
CA ASP A 152 0.34 -24.49 0.40
C ASP A 152 0.10 -23.42 -0.67
N LEU A 153 0.34 -23.75 -1.94
CA LEU A 153 0.09 -22.85 -3.07
C LEU A 153 -1.40 -22.55 -3.24
N GLU A 154 -2.26 -23.57 -3.19
CA GLU A 154 -3.72 -23.39 -3.23
C GLU A 154 -4.18 -22.48 -2.10
N LEU A 155 -3.66 -22.66 -0.89
CA LEU A 155 -3.99 -21.83 0.25
C LEU A 155 -3.51 -20.39 0.09
N MET A 156 -2.31 -20.16 -0.47
CA MET A 156 -1.85 -18.82 -0.82
C MET A 156 -2.76 -18.14 -1.85
N TYR A 157 -3.20 -18.87 -2.87
CA TYR A 157 -4.15 -18.34 -3.86
C TYR A 157 -5.52 -18.08 -3.25
N LEU A 158 -6.01 -18.95 -2.36
CA LEU A 158 -7.26 -18.74 -1.63
C LEU A 158 -7.18 -17.53 -0.70
N GLU A 159 -6.09 -17.35 0.04
CA GLU A 159 -5.88 -16.17 0.89
C GLU A 159 -5.75 -14.89 0.08
N ARG A 160 -5.04 -14.93 -1.06
CA ARG A 160 -5.00 -13.84 -2.03
C ARG A 160 -6.42 -13.45 -2.47
N ASN A 161 -7.33 -14.42 -2.58
CA ASN A 161 -8.72 -14.20 -2.97
C ASN A 161 -9.66 -13.87 -1.79
N ASN A 162 -9.29 -14.17 -0.53
CA ASN A 162 -10.14 -14.06 0.66
C ASN A 162 -10.01 -12.75 1.48
N LYS A 163 -9.32 -11.73 0.98
CA LYS A 163 -9.49 -10.33 1.44
C LYS A 163 -9.70 -9.41 0.24
N ILE A 164 -10.98 -9.23 -0.08
CA ILE A 164 -11.63 -8.28 -1.01
C ILE A 164 -10.78 -7.99 -2.24
N ILE A 165 -10.91 -8.85 -3.24
CA ILE A 165 -11.01 -8.32 -4.60
C ILE A 165 -12.18 -7.33 -4.57
N VAL A 166 -11.89 -6.03 -4.61
CA VAL A 166 -12.95 -5.05 -4.80
C VAL A 166 -13.48 -5.30 -6.21
N ASP A 167 -14.73 -5.73 -6.31
CA ASP A 167 -15.45 -5.83 -7.59
C ASP A 167 -15.21 -4.56 -8.41
N TYR A 168 -15.21 -3.41 -7.71
CA TYR A 168 -14.95 -2.09 -8.23
C TYR A 168 -14.02 -1.33 -7.27
N GLY A 169 -12.87 -0.88 -7.76
CA GLY A 169 -11.91 -0.11 -6.95
C GLY A 169 -11.21 0.93 -7.79
N ILE A 170 -11.43 2.21 -7.49
CA ILE A 170 -10.81 3.32 -8.20
C ILE A 170 -9.85 4.06 -7.28
N ASP A 171 -8.63 4.30 -7.78
CA ASP A 171 -7.68 5.26 -7.22
C ASP A 171 -7.63 6.50 -8.10
N ILE A 172 -7.67 7.68 -7.49
CA ILE A 172 -7.57 8.98 -8.17
C ILE A 172 -6.28 9.65 -7.74
N ILE A 173 -5.40 9.90 -8.70
CA ILE A 173 -4.08 10.47 -8.47
C ILE A 173 -4.03 11.86 -9.10
N VAL A 174 -3.77 12.86 -8.26
CA VAL A 174 -3.59 14.26 -8.67
C VAL A 174 -2.26 14.77 -8.12
N ALA A 175 -1.53 15.59 -8.90
CA ALA A 175 -0.26 16.13 -8.44
C ALA A 175 -0.48 17.06 -7.24
N ASN A 176 0.38 17.00 -6.22
CA ASN A 176 0.27 17.82 -5.01
C ASN A 176 0.21 19.34 -5.31
N MET A 177 0.81 19.75 -6.42
CA MET A 177 0.67 21.08 -7.01
C MET A 177 0.18 20.89 -8.45
N THR A 178 -1.04 21.31 -8.73
CA THR A 178 -1.70 21.07 -10.01
C THR A 178 -2.06 22.38 -10.71
N ASN A 179 -1.66 22.51 -11.97
CA ASN A 179 -2.06 23.63 -12.80
C ASN A 179 -3.53 23.47 -13.18
N VAL A 180 -4.35 24.49 -12.88
CA VAL A 180 -5.77 24.49 -13.24
C VAL A 180 -5.95 25.25 -14.55
N ASN A 181 -6.42 24.56 -15.58
CA ASN A 181 -6.69 25.20 -16.86
C ASN A 181 -8.08 25.82 -16.84
N ALA A 182 -8.19 27.13 -16.98
CA ALA A 182 -9.47 27.82 -17.05
C ALA A 182 -9.78 28.31 -18.47
N SER A 183 -11.04 28.22 -18.87
CA SER A 183 -11.53 28.77 -20.14
C SER A 183 -12.95 29.31 -19.99
N SER A 184 -13.33 30.26 -20.86
CA SER A 184 -14.72 30.71 -20.98
C SER A 184 -15.60 29.56 -21.45
N GLY A 185 -16.69 29.31 -20.72
CA GLY A 185 -17.69 28.29 -21.07
C GLY A 185 -18.45 28.67 -22.34
N SER A 186 -18.82 27.67 -23.13
CA SER A 186 -19.64 27.84 -24.36
C SER A 186 -21.11 27.43 -24.16
N ASN A 187 -21.52 27.16 -22.91
CA ASN A 187 -22.78 26.52 -22.59
C ASN A 187 -23.68 27.44 -21.76
N ILE A 188 -24.99 27.40 -22.00
CA ILE A 188 -26.01 28.27 -21.39
C ILE A 188 -26.02 28.20 -19.85
N ASN A 189 -25.57 27.09 -19.27
CA ASN A 189 -25.68 26.88 -17.83
C ASN A 189 -24.49 27.42 -17.01
N TYR A 190 -23.28 27.59 -17.58
CA TYR A 190 -22.09 28.03 -16.84
C TYR A 190 -21.24 29.01 -17.68
N ASP A 191 -20.60 29.97 -17.01
CA ASP A 191 -19.82 31.02 -17.66
C ASP A 191 -18.34 30.62 -17.86
N TYR A 192 -17.83 29.70 -17.03
CA TYR A 192 -16.43 29.28 -17.02
C TYR A 192 -16.29 27.77 -16.83
N GLU A 193 -15.17 27.22 -17.31
CA GLU A 193 -14.80 25.82 -17.11
C GLU A 193 -13.38 25.75 -16.55
N ILE A 194 -13.18 24.86 -15.56
CA ILE A 194 -11.86 24.53 -15.03
C ILE A 194 -11.52 23.07 -15.31
N GLY A 195 -10.34 22.81 -15.84
CA GLY A 195 -9.81 21.48 -16.11
C GLY A 195 -8.69 21.13 -15.14
N ILE A 196 -8.86 20.01 -14.44
CA ILE A 196 -7.84 19.47 -13.52
C ILE A 196 -7.26 18.19 -14.13
N PRO A 197 -5.96 18.11 -14.42
CA PRO A 197 -5.33 16.88 -14.87
C PRO A 197 -5.32 15.86 -13.72
N ALA A 198 -5.87 14.67 -13.97
CA ALA A 198 -5.87 13.55 -13.02
C ALA A 198 -5.62 12.23 -13.73
N THR A 199 -5.06 11.28 -12.98
CA THR A 199 -4.92 9.88 -13.39
C THR A 199 -5.87 9.03 -12.57
N VAL A 200 -6.66 8.19 -13.22
CA VAL A 200 -7.56 7.26 -12.54
C VAL A 200 -7.14 5.83 -12.85
N VAL A 201 -6.93 5.04 -11.80
CA VAL A 201 -6.48 3.65 -11.87
C VAL A 201 -7.63 2.76 -11.41
N ASN A 202 -8.02 1.78 -12.21
CA ASN A 202 -8.96 0.75 -11.75
C ASN A 202 -8.18 -0.42 -11.13
N LYS A 203 -8.23 -0.54 -9.81
CA LYS A 203 -7.69 -1.65 -9.02
C LYS A 203 -8.68 -2.81 -8.83
N GLY A 204 -9.92 -2.65 -9.28
CA GLY A 204 -10.95 -3.68 -9.24
C GLY A 204 -10.83 -4.69 -10.39
N ILE A 205 -11.56 -5.81 -10.29
CA ILE A 205 -11.55 -6.86 -11.33
C ILE A 205 -12.56 -6.64 -12.45
N TYR A 206 -13.60 -5.85 -12.22
CA TYR A 206 -14.57 -5.51 -13.25
C TYR A 206 -14.22 -4.20 -13.94
N VAL A 207 -14.72 -4.06 -15.17
CA VAL A 207 -14.72 -2.77 -15.86
C VAL A 207 -15.52 -1.79 -15.02
N ASN A 208 -14.86 -0.71 -14.56
CA ASN A 208 -15.51 0.32 -13.79
C ASN A 208 -15.97 1.47 -14.70
N CYS A 209 -17.14 2.04 -14.42
CA CYS A 209 -17.71 3.16 -15.16
C CYS A 209 -17.89 4.34 -14.20
N ILE A 210 -17.24 5.46 -14.47
CA ILE A 210 -17.40 6.66 -13.63
C ILE A 210 -18.75 7.29 -13.96
N LYS A 211 -19.65 7.33 -12.98
CA LYS A 211 -21.03 7.84 -13.11
C LYS A 211 -21.14 9.33 -12.83
N SER A 212 -20.36 9.84 -11.88
CA SER A 212 -20.30 11.27 -11.56
C SER A 212 -19.00 11.59 -10.81
N GLY A 213 -18.80 12.87 -10.48
CA GLY A 213 -17.65 13.32 -9.75
C GLY A 213 -17.79 14.78 -9.33
N LYS A 214 -17.00 15.16 -8.35
CA LYS A 214 -17.03 16.48 -7.72
C LYS A 214 -15.61 16.95 -7.46
N PHE A 215 -15.40 18.25 -7.60
CA PHE A 215 -14.20 18.92 -7.12
C PHE A 215 -14.55 19.72 -5.88
N ILE A 216 -13.85 19.44 -4.78
CA ILE A 216 -14.16 19.97 -3.45
C ILE A 216 -12.97 20.82 -2.97
N ILE A 217 -13.24 22.05 -2.55
CA ILE A 217 -12.22 22.99 -2.06
C ILE A 217 -12.37 23.17 -0.54
N GLU A 218 -11.24 23.06 0.16
CA GLU A 218 -11.11 23.20 1.61
C GLU A 218 -10.41 24.51 1.98
N GLU A 219 -10.87 25.20 3.04
CA GLU A 219 -10.19 26.40 3.54
C GLU A 219 -8.99 26.07 4.45
N PRO A 220 -7.94 26.92 4.47
CA PRO A 220 -6.72 26.69 5.25
C PRO A 220 -6.92 26.60 6.76
N ALA A 221 -8.05 27.07 7.29
CA ALA A 221 -8.36 27.08 8.72
C ALA A 221 -8.84 25.72 9.26
N GLY A 222 -8.98 24.71 8.40
CA GLY A 222 -9.31 23.34 8.78
C GLY A 222 -10.79 23.15 9.11
N LEU A 223 -11.46 22.31 8.30
CA LEU A 223 -12.69 21.54 8.60
C LEU A 223 -14.05 22.00 8.02
N GLU A 224 -14.15 23.06 7.22
CA GLU A 224 -15.40 23.30 6.46
C GLU A 224 -15.19 23.14 4.94
N ILE A 225 -15.90 22.17 4.36
CA ILE A 225 -16.12 22.06 2.92
C ILE A 225 -16.90 23.30 2.50
N LYS A 226 -16.33 24.11 1.62
CA LYS A 226 -16.95 25.39 1.26
C LYS A 226 -17.56 25.40 -0.13
N TYR A 227 -16.96 24.65 -1.06
CA TYR A 227 -17.38 24.65 -2.45
C TYR A 227 -17.27 23.25 -3.03
N GLU A 228 -18.28 22.90 -3.82
CA GLU A 228 -18.39 21.63 -4.51
C GLU A 228 -18.81 21.92 -5.95
N TYR A 229 -18.02 21.44 -6.90
CA TYR A 229 -18.28 21.63 -8.33
C TYR A 229 -18.45 20.28 -8.99
N GLU A 230 -19.58 20.04 -9.66
CA GLU A 230 -19.83 18.78 -10.36
C GLU A 230 -18.99 18.66 -11.63
N ILE A 231 -18.52 17.44 -11.89
CA ILE A 231 -17.80 17.10 -13.11
C ILE A 231 -18.78 17.13 -14.29
N ARG A 232 -18.39 17.82 -15.36
CA ARG A 232 -19.14 17.86 -16.62
C ARG A 232 -18.71 16.79 -17.57
N LEU A 233 -17.39 16.71 -17.76
CA LEU A 233 -16.78 15.83 -18.72
C LEU A 233 -15.38 15.43 -18.28
N ILE A 234 -14.94 14.29 -18.80
CA ILE A 234 -13.53 13.89 -18.74
C ILE A 234 -13.02 13.88 -20.19
N MET A 235 -11.92 14.59 -20.43
CA MET A 235 -11.18 14.53 -21.69
C MET A 235 -10.02 13.55 -21.54
N ILE A 236 -10.04 12.46 -22.30
CA ILE A 236 -8.98 11.44 -22.33
C ILE A 236 -8.45 11.44 -23.76
N ASP A 237 -7.19 11.85 -23.94
CA ASP A 237 -6.61 12.11 -25.27
C ASP A 237 -7.54 13.03 -26.10
N ASP A 238 -7.98 12.60 -27.28
CA ASP A 238 -8.91 13.34 -28.15
C ASP A 238 -10.40 13.05 -27.87
N LEU A 239 -10.70 12.17 -26.91
CA LEU A 239 -12.06 11.73 -26.59
C LEU A 239 -12.67 12.55 -25.45
N LYS A 240 -13.95 12.95 -25.62
CA LYS A 240 -14.72 13.71 -24.62
C LYS A 240 -15.89 12.88 -24.09
N TYR A 241 -15.88 12.59 -22.79
CA TYR A 241 -16.94 11.85 -22.09
C TYR A 241 -17.84 12.80 -21.32
N TYR A 242 -19.01 13.12 -21.86
CA TYR A 242 -19.99 14.01 -21.23
C TYR A 242 -20.94 13.24 -20.31
N PHE A 243 -20.96 13.60 -19.03
CA PHE A 243 -21.77 12.93 -18.01
C PHE A 243 -23.28 13.13 -18.22
N ALA A 244 -23.69 14.28 -18.74
CA ALA A 244 -25.10 14.60 -19.03
C ALA A 244 -25.78 13.63 -20.03
N ASN A 245 -24.99 12.93 -20.85
CA ASN A 245 -25.51 12.02 -21.88
C ASN A 245 -25.42 10.54 -21.48
N SER A 246 -25.20 10.24 -20.19
CA SER A 246 -24.93 8.86 -19.71
C SER A 246 -23.75 8.18 -20.42
N ASN A 247 -22.83 8.97 -20.99
CA ASN A 247 -21.63 8.48 -21.66
C ASN A 247 -20.49 8.36 -20.65
N PHE A 248 -20.57 7.35 -19.80
CA PHE A 248 -19.63 7.13 -18.72
C PHE A 248 -18.27 6.63 -19.23
N PRO A 249 -17.14 7.23 -18.81
CA PRO A 249 -15.83 6.68 -19.12
C PRO A 249 -15.68 5.31 -18.45
N LYS A 250 -15.28 4.33 -19.25
CA LYS A 250 -15.04 2.95 -18.83
C LYS A 250 -13.55 2.74 -18.61
N ILE A 251 -13.19 2.08 -17.53
CA ILE A 251 -11.82 1.75 -17.17
C ILE A 251 -11.74 0.24 -16.98
N ASN A 252 -10.99 -0.45 -17.82
CA ASN A 252 -10.82 -1.91 -17.67
C ASN A 252 -10.09 -2.23 -16.35
N SER A 253 -10.15 -3.48 -15.91
CA SER A 253 -9.40 -3.94 -14.74
C SER A 253 -7.90 -3.75 -14.95
N ASN A 254 -7.19 -3.23 -13.94
CA ASN A 254 -5.76 -2.89 -14.00
C ASN A 254 -5.38 -1.89 -15.10
N ASP A 255 -6.36 -1.13 -15.59
CA ASP A 255 -6.15 -0.12 -16.62
C ASP A 255 -6.08 1.27 -16.01
N VAL A 256 -5.54 2.20 -16.79
CA VAL A 256 -5.31 3.58 -16.39
C VAL A 256 -5.87 4.52 -17.44
N ILE A 257 -6.66 5.48 -16.97
CA ILE A 257 -7.01 6.66 -17.78
C ILE A 257 -6.28 7.89 -17.24
N ARG A 258 -5.82 8.72 -18.16
CA ARG A 258 -5.21 10.02 -17.86
C ARG A 258 -5.97 11.07 -18.64
N GLY A 259 -6.38 12.12 -17.96
CA GLY A 259 -7.22 13.10 -18.62
C GLY A 259 -7.43 14.37 -17.81
N PHE A 260 -8.15 15.29 -18.42
CA PHE A 260 -8.63 16.50 -17.76
C PHE A 260 -10.06 16.29 -17.28
N PHE A 261 -10.25 16.47 -15.99
CA PHE A 261 -11.53 16.43 -15.31
C PHE A 261 -12.05 17.87 -15.31
N VAL A 262 -13.13 18.12 -16.06
CA VAL A 262 -13.63 19.46 -16.33
C VAL A 262 -14.86 19.75 -15.48
N PHE A 263 -14.82 20.87 -14.77
CA PHE A 263 -15.87 21.34 -13.86
C PHE A 263 -16.38 22.69 -14.34
N GLY A 264 -17.68 22.93 -14.18
CA GLY A 264 -18.34 24.15 -14.62
C GLY A 264 -18.56 25.14 -13.49
N LEU A 265 -18.33 26.42 -13.74
CA LEU A 265 -18.52 27.51 -12.78
C LEU A 265 -19.38 28.62 -13.39
N ASN A 266 -20.34 29.13 -12.63
CA ASN A 266 -21.01 30.39 -12.96
C ASN A 266 -20.11 31.60 -12.64
N LYS A 267 -20.49 32.80 -13.09
CA LYS A 267 -19.70 34.02 -12.94
C LYS A 267 -19.37 34.38 -11.49
N GLN A 268 -20.28 34.10 -10.55
CA GLN A 268 -20.08 34.37 -9.13
C GLN A 268 -19.10 33.37 -8.50
N GLU A 269 -19.23 32.09 -8.84
CA GLU A 269 -18.32 31.03 -8.43
C GLU A 269 -16.91 31.26 -8.99
N TRP A 270 -16.81 31.64 -10.26
CA TRP A 270 -15.54 31.98 -10.91
C TRP A 270 -14.85 33.14 -10.19
N SER A 271 -15.57 34.24 -9.95
CA SER A 271 -15.01 35.41 -9.24
C SER A 271 -14.50 35.01 -7.84
N THR A 272 -15.18 34.07 -7.19
CA THR A 272 -14.78 33.56 -5.87
C THR A 272 -13.54 32.66 -5.96
N PHE A 273 -13.47 31.80 -6.97
CA PHE A 273 -12.32 30.95 -7.25
C PHE A 273 -11.08 31.78 -7.57
N GLU A 274 -11.20 32.74 -8.50
CA GLU A 274 -10.13 33.62 -8.95
C GLU A 274 -9.58 34.49 -7.81
N TYR A 275 -10.45 35.13 -7.01
CA TYR A 275 -10.04 35.96 -5.86
C TYR A 275 -9.25 35.18 -4.79
N ARG A 276 -9.40 33.85 -4.74
CA ARG A 276 -8.83 33.02 -3.68
C ARG A 276 -7.72 32.09 -4.14
N HIS A 277 -7.49 32.00 -5.45
CA HIS A 277 -6.33 31.33 -6.03
C HIS A 277 -5.02 31.83 -5.39
N ASP A 278 -4.95 33.12 -5.06
CA ASP A 278 -3.80 33.74 -4.39
C ASP A 278 -3.57 33.31 -2.91
N LYS A 279 -4.49 32.53 -2.31
CA LYS A 279 -4.49 32.21 -0.86
C LYS A 279 -4.08 30.78 -0.48
N LYS A 280 -3.38 30.06 -1.37
CA LYS A 280 -2.92 28.66 -1.12
C LYS A 280 -4.05 27.69 -0.77
N LEU A 281 -5.16 27.77 -1.50
CA LEU A 281 -6.27 26.84 -1.33
C LEU A 281 -5.83 25.40 -1.61
N LYS A 282 -6.51 24.47 -0.93
CA LYS A 282 -6.37 23.02 -1.14
C LYS A 282 -7.71 22.42 -1.51
N GLY A 283 -7.69 21.28 -2.17
CA GLY A 283 -8.91 20.52 -2.45
C GLY A 283 -8.62 19.15 -2.99
N TYR A 284 -9.68 18.42 -3.31
CA TYR A 284 -9.62 17.04 -3.76
C TYR A 284 -10.73 16.75 -4.76
N ILE A 285 -10.57 15.67 -5.53
CA ILE A 285 -11.60 15.17 -6.44
C ILE A 285 -12.26 13.96 -5.79
N GLU A 286 -13.59 13.93 -5.80
CA GLU A 286 -14.41 12.77 -5.50
C GLU A 286 -14.98 12.22 -6.81
N LEU A 287 -14.94 10.91 -7.03
CA LEU A 287 -15.63 10.23 -8.13
C LEU A 287 -16.62 9.22 -7.56
N VAL A 288 -17.72 9.04 -8.28
CA VAL A 288 -18.74 8.04 -7.96
C VAL A 288 -18.90 7.11 -9.16
N ASP A 289 -18.88 5.81 -8.93
CA ASP A 289 -19.12 4.83 -9.99
C ASP A 289 -20.61 4.48 -10.20
N ILE A 290 -20.89 3.65 -11.19
CA ILE A 290 -22.26 3.15 -11.50
C ILE A 290 -22.88 2.27 -10.40
N LYS A 291 -22.10 1.86 -9.40
CA LYS A 291 -22.56 1.13 -8.21
C LYS A 291 -22.70 2.04 -7.00
N GLU A 292 -22.59 3.35 -7.19
CA GLU A 292 -22.61 4.39 -6.15
C GLU A 292 -21.43 4.30 -5.15
N ASN A 293 -20.34 3.60 -5.50
CA ASN A 293 -19.13 3.63 -4.69
C ASN A 293 -18.44 4.97 -4.85
N LYS A 294 -17.96 5.54 -3.74
CA LYS A 294 -17.26 6.83 -3.70
C LYS A 294 -15.74 6.63 -3.57
N PHE A 295 -14.99 7.37 -4.36
CA PHE A 295 -13.53 7.35 -4.39
C PHE A 295 -13.00 8.77 -4.32
N VAL A 296 -11.95 8.99 -3.53
CA VAL A 296 -11.44 10.34 -3.23
C VAL A 296 -9.95 10.40 -3.56
N SER A 297 -9.50 11.49 -4.18
CA SER A 297 -8.09 11.73 -4.46
C SER A 297 -7.32 12.15 -3.20
N ASN A 298 -6.00 12.20 -3.31
CA ASN A 298 -5.21 13.00 -2.38
C ASN A 298 -5.64 14.47 -2.43
N THR A 299 -5.49 15.19 -1.31
CA THR A 299 -5.65 16.65 -1.27
C THR A 299 -4.46 17.31 -1.95
N PHE A 300 -4.71 18.29 -2.81
CA PHE A 300 -3.69 19.01 -3.59
C PHE A 300 -3.90 20.53 -3.55
N SER A 301 -2.82 21.26 -3.84
CA SER A 301 -2.81 22.72 -4.04
C SER A 301 -2.84 23.05 -5.53
N PHE A 302 -3.29 24.25 -5.86
CA PHE A 302 -3.51 24.70 -7.25
C PHE A 302 -2.54 25.80 -7.64
N ARG A 303 -2.21 25.87 -8.94
CA ARG A 303 -1.40 26.93 -9.56
C ARG A 303 -2.04 27.41 -10.86
#